data_AF-A0AB35WUZ6-F1
#
_entry.id   AF-A0AB35WUZ6-F1
#
_cell.length_a   1.000
_cell.length_b   1.000
_cell.length_c   1.000
_cell.angle_alpha   90.00
_cell.angle_beta   90.00
_cell.angle_gamma   90.00
#
_symmetry.space_group_name_H-M   'P 1'
#
loop_
_entity.id
_entity.type
_entity.pdbx_description
1 polymer ?
#
loop_
_entity_poly.entity_id
_entity_poly.type
_entity_poly.pdbx_seq_one_letter_code
_entity_poly.pdbx_strand_id
1 'polypeptide(L)'
;MSEDVKLAVDRPRNVRWHGPKGQEGYLQFKWSEDSADQVPKGIRIEVKAKDGRTGRHDDNEACTSYETCRDRGIRVMQRMMDEIDPD
;
A
#
# COMPACT_ATOMS: atom_id res chain seq x y z
N MET A 1 -15.90 30.36 -4.13
CA MET A 1 -15.57 29.67 -2.87
C MET A 1 -15.42 28.20 -3.20
N SER A 2 -14.19 27.70 -3.30
CA SER A 2 -13.87 26.32 -3.69
C SER A 2 -13.19 25.67 -2.50
N GLU A 3 -13.99 25.25 -1.53
CA GLU A 3 -13.53 24.71 -0.24
C GLU A 3 -13.27 23.20 -0.30
N ASP A 4 -12.95 22.68 -1.49
CA ASP A 4 -12.79 21.24 -1.76
C ASP A 4 -11.33 20.86 -2.10
N VAL A 5 -10.32 21.58 -1.62
CA VAL A 5 -8.90 21.23 -1.89
C VAL A 5 -7.98 21.63 -0.73
N LYS A 6 -8.37 21.31 0.52
CA LYS A 6 -7.45 21.50 1.67
C LYS A 6 -7.38 20.33 2.66
N LEU A 7 -8.19 19.28 2.49
CA LEU A 7 -8.33 18.22 3.49
C LEU A 7 -7.41 17.00 3.29
N ALA A 8 -6.55 16.93 2.26
CA ALA A 8 -5.70 15.74 2.05
C ALA A 8 -4.23 16.04 1.72
N VAL A 9 -3.70 17.20 2.11
CA VAL A 9 -2.39 17.69 1.61
C VAL A 9 -1.18 16.99 2.25
N ASP A 10 -1.32 16.38 3.42
CA ASP A 10 -0.18 15.77 4.15
C ASP A 10 -0.21 14.24 4.24
N ARG A 11 -1.20 13.57 3.63
CA ARG A 11 -1.25 12.09 3.68
C ARG A 11 -0.12 11.50 2.83
N PRO A 12 0.72 10.63 3.40
CA PRO A 12 1.78 9.97 2.66
C PRO A 12 1.26 9.26 1.40
N ARG A 13 2.06 9.33 0.35
CA ARG A 13 1.72 8.73 -0.94
C ARG A 13 1.79 7.22 -0.88
N ASN A 14 1.00 6.58 -1.74
CA ASN A 14 1.07 5.16 -2.03
C ASN A 14 2.49 4.78 -2.49
N VAL A 15 2.91 3.56 -2.17
CA VAL A 15 4.25 3.07 -2.50
C VAL A 15 4.16 2.19 -3.75
N ARG A 16 5.00 2.48 -4.74
CA ARG A 16 5.25 1.59 -5.88
C ARG A 16 6.62 0.94 -5.72
N TRP A 17 6.71 -0.33 -6.09
CA TRP A 17 7.93 -1.11 -6.00
C TRP A 17 8.13 -1.92 -7.27
N HIS A 18 9.38 -2.03 -7.71
CA HIS A 18 9.77 -2.88 -8.83
C HIS A 18 10.65 -4.00 -8.29
N GLY A 19 10.17 -5.24 -8.42
CA GLY A 19 10.89 -6.43 -8.00
C GLY A 19 12.01 -6.79 -8.98
N PRO A 20 13.04 -7.52 -8.53
CA PRO A 20 14.22 -7.86 -9.34
C PRO A 20 13.89 -8.74 -10.57
N LYS A 21 12.79 -9.51 -10.51
CA LYS A 21 12.33 -10.37 -11.61
C LYS A 21 11.39 -9.65 -12.61
N GLY A 22 11.26 -8.32 -12.52
CA GLY A 22 10.35 -7.53 -13.36
C GLY A 22 8.90 -7.52 -12.86
N GLN A 23 8.71 -7.85 -11.58
CA GLN A 23 7.43 -7.79 -10.90
C GLN A 23 7.13 -6.34 -10.49
N GLU A 24 5.87 -5.97 -10.40
CA GLU A 24 5.43 -4.65 -9.95
C GLU A 24 4.56 -4.78 -8.72
N GLY A 25 4.86 -4.02 -7.68
CA GLY A 25 4.08 -3.97 -6.44
C GLY A 25 3.51 -2.60 -6.22
N TYR A 26 2.27 -2.56 -5.74
CA TYR A 26 1.57 -1.33 -5.42
C TYR A 26 0.91 -1.46 -4.06
N LEU A 27 1.42 -0.70 -3.10
CA LEU A 27 0.90 -0.57 -1.74
C LEU A 27 0.10 0.74 -1.63
N GLN A 28 -1.20 0.58 -1.38
CA GLN A 28 -2.15 1.65 -1.12
C GLN A 28 -2.48 1.68 0.37
N PHE A 29 -2.50 2.88 0.94
CA PHE A 29 -2.96 3.08 2.31
C PHE A 29 -4.45 3.38 2.32
N LYS A 30 -5.19 2.71 3.20
CA LYS A 30 -6.60 3.03 3.46
C LYS A 30 -6.64 4.06 4.56
N TRP A 31 -7.24 5.20 4.27
CA TRP A 31 -7.33 6.31 5.21
C TRP A 31 -8.74 6.41 5.78
N SER A 32 -8.86 7.00 6.97
CA SER A 32 -10.18 7.38 7.49
C SER A 32 -10.78 8.50 6.64
N GLU A 33 -12.11 8.62 6.66
CA GLU A 33 -12.83 9.79 6.14
C GLU A 33 -12.44 11.05 6.91
N ASP A 34 -12.11 10.91 8.20
CA ASP A 34 -11.56 11.99 9.01
C ASP A 34 -10.15 12.35 8.56
N SER A 35 -10.00 13.58 8.07
CA SER A 35 -8.74 14.10 7.51
C SER A 35 -7.72 14.51 8.57
N ALA A 36 -8.12 14.64 9.84
CA ALA A 36 -7.20 14.87 10.95
C ALA A 36 -6.52 13.56 11.39
N ASP A 37 -7.11 12.41 11.07
CA ASP A 37 -6.50 11.09 11.28
C ASP A 37 -5.33 10.88 10.30
N GLN A 38 -4.12 11.02 10.84
CA GLN A 38 -2.86 10.84 10.12
C GLN A 38 -2.43 9.37 10.03
N VAL A 39 -3.23 8.43 10.55
CA VAL A 39 -2.88 7.02 10.63
C VAL A 39 -3.74 6.21 9.65
N PRO A 40 -3.13 5.41 8.76
CA PRO A 40 -3.90 4.51 7.91
C PRO A 40 -4.72 3.52 8.75
N LYS A 41 -5.95 3.25 8.33
CA LYS A 41 -6.84 2.24 8.91
C LYS A 41 -6.64 0.86 8.29
N GLY A 42 -5.72 0.74 7.34
CA GLY A 42 -5.39 -0.51 6.68
C GLY A 42 -4.52 -0.30 5.47
N ILE A 43 -4.25 -1.40 4.78
CA ILE A 43 -3.43 -1.45 3.58
C ILE A 43 -4.11 -2.30 2.51
N ARG A 44 -3.87 -1.94 1.26
CA ARG A 44 -4.17 -2.78 0.10
C ARG A 44 -2.91 -2.91 -0.72
N ILE A 45 -2.56 -4.13 -1.08
CA ILE A 45 -1.38 -4.44 -1.88
C ILE A 45 -1.83 -5.17 -3.14
N GLU A 46 -1.29 -4.75 -4.26
CA GLU A 46 -1.44 -5.44 -5.53
C GLU A 46 -0.04 -5.74 -6.07
N VAL A 47 0.23 -7.00 -6.39
CA VAL A 47 1.48 -7.43 -7.04
C VAL A 47 1.14 -7.98 -8.41
N LYS A 48 1.95 -7.64 -9.41
CA LYS A 48 1.83 -8.13 -10.78
C LYS A 48 3.16 -8.75 -11.19
N ALA A 49 3.14 -10.02 -11.54
CA ALA A 49 4.30 -10.71 -12.11
C ALA A 49 4.50 -10.32 -13.58
N LYS A 50 5.71 -10.55 -14.08
CA LYS A 50 6.08 -10.25 -15.47
C LYS A 50 5.22 -11.00 -16.49
N ASP A 51 4.80 -12.22 -16.18
CA ASP A 51 3.95 -13.04 -17.05
C ASP A 51 2.47 -12.61 -17.06
N GLY A 52 2.09 -11.66 -16.21
CA GLY A 52 0.74 -11.12 -16.11
C GLY A 52 -0.09 -11.66 -14.94
N ARG A 53 0.38 -12.68 -14.21
CA ARG A 53 -0.23 -13.09 -12.93
C ARG A 53 -0.32 -11.91 -11.97
N THR A 54 -1.43 -11.81 -11.23
CA THR A 54 -1.65 -10.78 -10.22
C THR A 54 -2.01 -11.39 -8.87
N GLY A 55 -1.38 -10.90 -7.80
CA GLY A 55 -1.73 -11.16 -6.42
C GLY A 55 -2.35 -9.92 -5.78
N ARG A 56 -3.35 -10.12 -4.92
CA ARG A 56 -3.94 -9.04 -4.13
C ARG A 56 -3.95 -9.41 -2.66
N HIS A 57 -3.63 -8.45 -1.82
CA HIS A 57 -3.77 -8.56 -0.38
C HIS A 57 -4.47 -7.32 0.14
N ASP A 58 -5.45 -7.52 1.01
CA ASP A 58 -6.25 -6.47 1.59
C ASP A 58 -6.32 -6.73 3.09
N ASP A 59 -5.97 -5.71 3.86
CA ASP A 59 -5.91 -5.79 5.31
C ASP A 59 -6.46 -4.50 5.92
N ASN A 60 -7.23 -4.66 7.00
CA ASN A 60 -7.83 -3.56 7.76
C ASN A 60 -7.38 -3.63 9.22
N GLU A 61 -6.21 -4.21 9.48
CA GLU A 61 -5.63 -4.24 10.81
C GLU A 61 -5.25 -2.81 11.23
N ALA A 62 -5.64 -2.46 12.45
CA ALA A 62 -5.38 -1.14 12.98
C ALA A 62 -3.87 -0.91 13.11
N CYS A 63 -3.36 0.06 12.35
CA CYS A 63 -1.99 0.50 12.49
C CYS A 63 -1.88 1.52 13.63
N THR A 64 -0.83 1.42 14.43
CA THR A 64 -0.51 2.40 15.48
C THR A 64 0.07 3.70 14.89
N SER A 65 0.74 3.61 13.75
CA SER A 65 1.38 4.73 13.05
C SER A 65 1.45 4.47 11.55
N TYR A 66 1.63 5.53 10.76
CA TYR A 66 1.90 5.41 9.33
C TYR A 66 3.11 4.51 9.03
N GLU A 67 4.23 4.73 9.72
CA GLU A 67 5.48 3.98 9.50
C GLU A 67 5.28 2.48 9.74
N THR A 68 4.62 2.10 10.82
CA THR A 68 4.25 0.70 11.12
C THR A 68 3.44 0.07 9.98
N CYS A 69 2.46 0.81 9.48
CA CYS A 69 1.61 0.36 8.37
C CYS A 69 2.41 0.20 7.07
N ARG A 70 3.32 1.14 6.81
CA ARG A 70 4.23 1.11 5.65
C ARG A 70 5.18 -0.07 5.72
N ASP A 71 5.88 -0.28 6.84
CA ASP A 71 6.83 -1.39 7.00
C ASP A 71 6.14 -2.75 6.95
N ARG A 72 4.92 -2.86 7.49
CA ARG A 72 4.10 -4.07 7.36
C ARG A 72 3.70 -4.29 5.91
N GLY A 73 3.20 -3.25 5.23
CA GLY A 73 2.81 -3.33 3.84
C GLY A 73 3.96 -3.69 2.90
N ILE A 74 5.14 -3.14 3.12
CA ILE A 74 6.35 -3.49 2.35
C ILE A 74 6.72 -4.96 2.56
N ARG A 75 6.72 -5.45 3.82
CA ARG A 75 7.02 -6.86 4.11
C ARG A 75 6.04 -7.82 3.44
N VAL A 76 4.74 -7.54 3.50
CA VAL A 76 3.73 -8.37 2.83
C VAL A 76 3.90 -8.32 1.32
N MET A 77 4.13 -7.13 0.75
CA MET A 77 4.36 -6.96 -0.69
C MET A 77 5.59 -7.74 -1.16
N GLN A 78 6.72 -7.66 -0.45
CA GLN A 78 7.93 -8.42 -0.76
C GLN A 78 7.70 -9.94 -0.69
N ARG A 79 6.94 -10.40 0.30
CA ARG A 79 6.56 -11.81 0.39
C ARG A 79 5.69 -12.24 -0.79
N MET A 80 4.66 -11.46 -1.13
CA MET A 80 3.79 -11.76 -2.28
C MET A 80 4.56 -11.77 -3.60
N MET A 81 5.56 -10.90 -3.73
CA MET A 81 6.49 -10.86 -4.85
C MET A 81 7.31 -12.14 -4.99
N ASP A 82 7.77 -12.70 -3.87
CA ASP A 82 8.46 -14.00 -3.85
C ASP A 82 7.49 -15.16 -4.15
N GLU A 83 6.30 -15.15 -3.55
CA GLU A 83 5.29 -16.21 -3.73
C GLU A 83 4.68 -16.26 -5.13
N ILE A 84 4.55 -15.10 -5.82
CA ILE A 84 3.98 -15.07 -7.18
C ILE A 84 5.00 -15.51 -8.23
N ASP A 85 6.29 -15.37 -7.97
CA ASP A 85 7.35 -15.77 -8.89
C ASP A 85 8.49 -16.46 -8.13
N PRO A 86 8.21 -17.65 -7.56
CA PRO A 86 9.22 -18.43 -6.87
C PRO A 86 10.29 -18.86 -7.88
N ASP A 87 11.55 -18.87 -7.45
CA ASP A 87 12.66 -19.36 -8.28
C ASP A 87 12.51 -20.84 -8.65
#